data_AF-A0A401IBE3-F1
#
_entry.id   AF-A0A401IBE3-F1
#
_cell.length_a   1.000
_cell.length_b   1.000
_cell.length_c   1.000
_cell.angle_alpha   90.00
_cell.angle_beta   90.00
_cell.angle_gamma   90.00
#
_symmetry.space_group_name_H-M   'P 1'
#
loop_
_entity.id
_entity.type
_entity.pdbx_description
1 polymer ?
#
loop_
_entity_poly.entity_id
_entity_poly.type
_entity_poly.pdbx_seq_one_letter_code
_entity_poly.pdbx_strand_id
1 'polypeptide(L)' 'EVLSIHPGWMKTDMGGASAPGDPVESASSILELIERRPAVEGRYRFVDFTGKSMSI' A
#
# COMPACT_ATOMS: atom_id res chain seq x y z
N GLU A 1 -4.64 13.22 8.28
CA GLU A 1 -3.50 12.28 8.19
C GLU A 1 -3.11 12.16 6.74
N VAL A 2 -1.83 11.90 6.43
CA VAL A 2 -1.37 11.60 5.07
C VAL A 2 -0.52 10.33 5.10
N LEU A 3 -0.88 9.37 4.24
CA LEU A 3 -0.14 8.12 4.05
C LEU A 3 0.64 8.19 2.74
N SER A 4 1.94 7.90 2.81
CA SER A 4 2.73 7.47 1.65
C SER A 4 2.66 5.95 1.60
N ILE A 5 2.20 5.39 0.48
CA ILE A 5 1.94 3.96 0.36
C ILE A 5 2.87 3.36 -0.68
N HIS A 6 3.61 2.33 -0.29
CA HIS A 6 4.29 1.45 -1.22
C HIS A 6 3.30 0.36 -1.69
N PRO A 7 2.86 0.36 -2.97
CA PRO A 7 1.84 -0.58 -3.44
C PRO A 7 2.33 -2.03 -3.57
N GLY A 8 3.64 -2.26 -3.37
CA GLY A 8 4.29 -3.53 -3.67
C GLY A 8 4.78 -3.58 -5.12
N TRP A 9 5.42 -4.69 -5.47
CA TRP A 9 5.82 -4.97 -6.86
C TRP A 9 4.79 -5.93 -7.48
N MET A 10 4.01 -5.42 -8.43
CA MET A 10 2.82 -6.10 -8.97
C MET A 10 2.82 -6.17 -10.49
N LYS A 11 2.13 -7.19 -11.04
CA LYS A 11 2.06 -7.51 -12.48
C LYS A 11 1.28 -6.45 -13.27
N THR A 12 1.97 -5.38 -13.62
CA THR A 12 1.49 -4.25 -14.41
C THR A 12 2.50 -3.96 -15.52
N ASP A 13 2.18 -3.05 -16.43
CA ASP A 13 3.14 -2.62 -17.46
C ASP A 13 4.44 -2.08 -16.85
N MET A 14 4.38 -1.38 -15.71
CA MET A 14 5.54 -0.87 -14.99
C MET A 14 6.28 -1.96 -14.20
N GLY A 15 5.54 -2.89 -13.60
CA GLY A 15 6.13 -3.97 -12.80
C GLY A 15 6.65 -5.16 -13.62
N GLY A 16 6.17 -5.33 -14.85
CA GLY A 16 6.49 -6.47 -15.70
C GLY A 16 5.86 -7.78 -15.25
N ALA A 17 5.93 -8.79 -16.11
CA ALA A 17 5.29 -10.10 -15.90
C ALA A 17 5.89 -10.92 -14.74
N SER A 18 7.15 -10.64 -14.37
CA SER A 18 7.87 -11.32 -13.29
C SER A 18 7.53 -10.79 -11.90
N ALA A 19 6.77 -9.70 -11.80
CA ALA A 19 6.34 -9.18 -10.52
C ALA A 19 5.54 -10.24 -9.74
N PRO A 20 5.75 -10.38 -8.43
CA PRO A 20 5.10 -11.42 -7.65
C PRO A 20 3.63 -11.12 -7.35
N GLY A 21 3.26 -9.84 -7.19
CA GLY A 21 1.94 -9.42 -6.71
C GLY A 21 0.88 -9.28 -7.80
N ASP A 22 -0.39 -9.42 -7.41
CA ASP A 22 -1.56 -9.10 -8.23
C ASP A 22 -1.96 -7.62 -8.01
N PRO A 23 -2.10 -6.81 -9.08
CA PRO A 23 -2.57 -5.43 -8.94
C PRO A 23 -3.95 -5.29 -8.28
N VAL A 24 -4.85 -6.27 -8.44
CA VAL A 24 -6.19 -6.23 -7.84
C VAL A 24 -6.12 -6.40 -6.32
N GLU A 25 -5.25 -7.27 -5.83
CA GLU A 25 -5.05 -7.51 -4.39
C GLU A 25 -4.47 -6.27 -3.70
N SER A 26 -3.47 -5.65 -4.31
CA SER A 26 -2.86 -4.40 -3.82
C SER A 26 -3.89 -3.27 -3.79
N ALA A 27 -4.63 -3.06 -4.87
CA ALA A 27 -5.64 -2.01 -4.96
C ALA A 27 -6.77 -2.19 -3.93
N SER A 28 -7.25 -3.43 -3.75
CA SER A 28 -8.30 -3.74 -2.76
C SER A 28 -7.82 -3.47 -1.34
N SER A 29 -6.58 -3.86 -1.01
CA SER A 29 -6.01 -3.63 0.32
C SER A 29 -5.79 -2.13 0.59
N ILE A 30 -5.34 -1.37 -0.41
CA ILE A 30 -5.21 0.10 -0.31
C ILE A 30 -6.57 0.76 -0.08
N LEU A 31 -7.62 0.31 -0.79
CA LEU A 31 -8.97 0.81 -0.59
C LEU A 31 -9.45 0.54 0.84
N GLU A 32 -9.26 -0.69 1.35
CA GLU A 32 -9.60 -1.04 2.73
C GLU A 32 -8.86 -0.17 3.75
N LEU A 33 -7.58 0.15 3.53
CA LEU A 33 -6.81 1.04 4.41
C LEU A 33 -7.39 2.45 4.46
N ILE A 34 -7.80 2.99 3.30
CA ILE A 34 -8.43 4.30 3.19
C ILE A 34 -9.79 4.31 3.91
N GLU A 35 -10.57 3.23 3.78
CA GLU A 35 -11.90 3.09 4.38
C GLU A 35 -11.85 2.91 5.90
N ARG A 36 -10.94 2.06 6.40
CA ARG A 36 -10.83 1.74 7.84
C ARG A 36 -10.44 2.94 8.69
N ARG A 37 -9.85 3.99 8.09
CA ARG A 37 -9.33 5.19 8.78
C ARG A 37 -8.75 4.87 10.16
N PRO A 38 -7.77 3.95 10.23
CA PRO A 38 -7.28 3.45 11.51
C PRO A 38 -6.89 4.63 12.40
N ALA A 39 -7.40 4.66 13.63
CA ALA A 39 -7.08 5.70 14.59
C ALA A 39 -5.62 5.52 15.02
N VAL A 40 -4.71 6.38 14.55
CA VAL A 40 -3.29 6.26 14.91
C VAL A 40 -2.58 7.61 15.01
N GLU A 41 -1.60 7.65 15.90
CA GLU A 41 -0.74 8.80 16.21
C GLU A 41 0.24 9.13 15.07
N GLY A 42 0.47 10.43 14.84
CA GLY A 42 1.41 10.94 13.84
C GLY A 42 0.74 11.46 12.55
N ARG A 43 1.20 12.62 12.06
CA ARG A 43 0.57 13.32 10.92
C ARG A 43 0.90 12.71 9.56
N TYR A 44 2.06 12.06 9.43
CA TYR A 44 2.64 11.54 8.19
C TYR A 44 3.26 10.15 8.42
N ARG A 45 2.99 9.18 7.55
CA ARG A 45 3.50 7.80 7.66
C ARG A 45 3.87 7.19 6.31
N PHE A 46 4.85 6.29 6.30
CA PHE A 46 5.21 5.45 5.17
C PHE A 46 4.88 3.99 5.48
N VAL A 47 4.01 3.38 4.67
CA VAL A 47 3.47 2.04 4.89
C VAL A 47 3.43 1.26 3.58
N ASP A 48 3.34 -0.07 3.67
CA ASP A 48 2.99 -0.91 2.52
C ASP A 48 1.46 -0.99 2.29
N PHE A 49 1.05 -1.65 1.21
CA PHE A 49 -0.35 -1.86 0.83
C PHE A 49 -1.18 -2.65 1.86
N THR A 50 -0.56 -3.28 2.86
CA THR A 50 -1.24 -3.94 3.98
C THR A 50 -1.38 -3.04 5.21
N GLY A 51 -0.77 -1.85 5.18
CA GLY A 51 -0.77 -0.87 6.27
C GLY A 51 0.39 -1.05 7.25
N LYS A 52 1.34 -1.95 6.95
CA LYS A 52 2.50 -2.16 7.80
C LYS A 52 3.51 -1.04 7.59
N SER A 53 4.02 -0.47 8.68
CA SER A 53 5.04 0.57 8.64
C SER A 53 6.31 0.09 7.95
N MET A 54 6.87 0.97 7.11
CA MET A 54 8.15 0.78 6.43
C MET A 54 9.19 1.75 6.98
N SER A 55 10.44 1.31 7.08
CA SER A 55 11.57 2.21 7.34
C SER A 55 11.88 3.01 6.08
N ILE A 56 12.34 4.25 6.28
CA ILE A 56 12.86 5.13 5.23
C ILE A 56 14.38 5.00 5.21
#